data_AF-A0A4Z0E364-F1
#
_entry.id   AF-A0A4Z0E364-F1
#
_cell.length_a   1.000
_cell.length_b   1.000
_cell.length_c   1.000
_cell.angle_alpha   90.00
_cell.angle_beta   90.00
_cell.angle_gamma   90.00
#
_symmetry.space_group_name_H-M   'P 1'
#
loop_
_entity.id
_entity.type
_entity.pdbx_description
1 polymer ?
#
loop_
_entity_poly.entity_id
_entity_poly.type
_entity_poly.pdbx_seq_one_letter_code
_entity_poly.pdbx_strand_id
1 'polypeptide(L)'
;MASTSAPSQSFTRLYSLSSPTGGAGFDQTSPFGSSGGTVGTFTLTDLPAASGADDLAVLGDSPNDNMQAVQNINERVTTFTNREYVGQIANGGGVVARTFSIARNEYSYLLYSNQSLEPGTPVTISSAPFALCFASGTRILTSRGEVAVEHLQ
;
A
#
# COMPACT_ATOMS: atom_id res chain seq x y z
N MET A 1 -11.57 -25.21 -2.57
CA MET A 1 -11.05 -24.35 -1.49
C MET A 1 -11.43 -22.94 -1.86
N ALA A 2 -12.36 -22.31 -1.13
CA ALA A 2 -12.71 -20.92 -1.35
C ALA A 2 -11.52 -20.05 -0.90
N SER A 3 -10.93 -19.31 -1.82
CA SER A 3 -9.98 -18.25 -1.51
C SER A 3 -10.77 -17.15 -0.82
N THR A 4 -10.72 -17.05 0.51
CA THR A 4 -11.21 -15.86 1.22
C THR A 4 -10.44 -14.66 0.66
N SER A 5 -11.13 -13.78 -0.06
CA SER A 5 -10.53 -12.53 -0.51
C SER A 5 -10.30 -11.68 0.72
N ALA A 6 -9.09 -11.15 0.90
CA ALA A 6 -8.78 -10.18 1.95
C ALA A 6 -9.16 -8.77 1.47
N PRO A 7 -9.47 -7.82 2.38
CA PRO A 7 -9.52 -6.40 2.05
C PRO A 7 -8.23 -5.99 1.36
N SER A 8 -8.34 -5.18 0.31
CA SER A 8 -7.16 -4.76 -0.45
C SER A 8 -7.36 -3.41 -1.10
N GLN A 9 -6.26 -2.77 -1.49
CA GLN A 9 -6.30 -1.55 -2.28
C GLN A 9 -5.37 -1.68 -3.47
N SER A 10 -5.87 -1.36 -4.67
CA SER A 10 -5.07 -1.36 -5.89
C SER A 10 -4.68 0.06 -6.30
N PHE A 11 -3.44 0.16 -6.80
CA PHE A 11 -2.83 1.37 -7.34
C PHE A 11 -2.27 1.09 -8.74
N THR A 12 -2.09 2.15 -9.53
CA THR A 12 -1.61 2.07 -10.93
C THR A 12 -0.16 2.49 -11.10
N ARG A 13 0.44 3.11 -10.08
CA ARG A 13 1.78 3.68 -10.13
C ARG A 13 2.56 3.44 -8.85
N LEU A 14 3.87 3.27 -9.00
CA LEU A 14 4.83 3.14 -7.92
C LEU A 14 5.97 4.16 -8.09
N TYR A 15 6.31 4.84 -7.00
CA TYR A 15 7.39 5.82 -6.93
C TYR A 15 8.36 5.45 -5.81
N SER A 16 9.64 5.79 -5.98
CA SER A 16 10.57 5.89 -4.85
C SER A 16 10.48 7.30 -4.28
N LEU A 17 10.49 7.42 -2.95
CA LEU A 17 10.55 8.71 -2.26
C LEU A 17 11.97 8.96 -1.72
N SER A 18 12.32 10.23 -1.51
CA SER A 18 13.37 10.58 -0.56
C SER A 18 12.99 10.08 0.84
N SER A 19 13.99 9.82 1.71
CA SER A 19 13.72 9.44 3.10
C SER A 19 12.83 10.49 3.76
N PRO A 20 11.66 10.11 4.31
CA PRO A 20 10.76 11.02 4.97
C PRO A 20 11.44 11.69 6.14
N THR A 21 11.41 13.01 6.19
CA THR A 21 11.95 13.78 7.32
C THR A 21 10.83 14.32 8.21
N GLY A 22 9.57 14.09 7.83
CA GLY A 22 8.39 14.55 8.58
C GLY A 22 8.10 16.05 8.45
N GLY A 23 8.92 16.79 7.68
CA GLY A 23 8.67 18.19 7.35
C GLY A 23 7.84 18.30 6.07
N ALA A 24 6.79 19.14 6.09
CA ALA A 24 6.01 19.45 4.89
C ALA A 24 6.94 19.93 3.76
N GLY A 25 6.89 19.26 2.60
CA GLY A 25 7.67 19.62 1.40
C GLY A 25 9.07 18.99 1.28
N PHE A 26 9.52 18.21 2.27
CA PHE A 26 10.82 17.51 2.23
C PHE A 26 10.72 16.05 1.74
N ASP A 27 9.51 15.51 1.74
CA ASP A 27 9.23 14.18 1.22
C ASP A 27 8.81 14.38 -0.24
N GLN A 28 9.70 14.04 -1.17
CA GLN A 28 9.48 14.26 -2.60
C GLN A 28 9.60 12.93 -3.33
N THR A 29 8.86 12.78 -4.42
CA THR A 29 9.20 11.72 -5.38
C THR A 29 10.67 11.89 -5.79
N SER A 30 11.39 10.78 -5.88
CA SER A 30 12.83 10.82 -6.20
C SER A 30 13.07 11.69 -7.44
N PRO A 31 13.95 12.72 -7.37
CA PRO A 31 14.23 13.59 -8.51
C PRO A 31 14.95 12.86 -9.66
N PHE A 32 15.47 11.66 -9.38
CA PHE A 32 16.07 10.76 -10.36
C PHE A 32 15.09 9.68 -10.86
N GLY A 33 13.83 9.75 -10.44
CA GLY A 33 12.77 8.83 -10.89
C GLY A 33 12.31 9.13 -12.32
N SER A 34 11.58 8.18 -12.91
CA SER A 34 10.89 8.40 -14.18
C SER A 34 9.67 9.29 -13.97
N SER A 35 9.42 10.19 -14.93
CA SER A 35 8.14 10.91 -15.02
C SER A 35 6.97 9.93 -15.03
N GLY A 36 5.96 10.21 -14.20
CA GLY A 36 4.81 9.31 -14.00
C GLY A 36 5.10 8.03 -13.21
N GLY A 37 6.33 7.82 -12.72
CA GLY A 37 6.69 6.64 -11.93
C GLY A 37 6.69 5.33 -12.72
N THR A 38 6.75 4.20 -12.03
CA THR A 38 6.59 2.88 -12.65
C THR A 38 5.11 2.56 -12.79
N VAL A 39 4.64 2.31 -14.01
CA VAL A 39 3.24 1.97 -14.31
C VAL A 39 3.04 0.45 -14.22
N GLY A 40 1.93 0.04 -13.61
CA GLY A 40 1.55 -1.36 -13.45
C GLY A 40 0.30 -1.48 -12.60
N THR A 41 0.02 -2.69 -12.10
CA THR A 41 -0.98 -2.89 -11.05
C THR A 41 -0.28 -3.24 -9.75
N PHE A 42 -0.60 -2.52 -8.69
CA PHE A 42 0.00 -2.72 -7.37
C PHE A 42 -1.12 -2.92 -6.36
N THR A 43 -1.29 -4.15 -5.88
CA THR A 43 -2.33 -4.48 -4.90
C THR A 43 -1.70 -4.64 -3.52
N LEU A 44 -2.19 -3.86 -2.57
CA LEU A 44 -1.78 -3.90 -1.17
C LEU A 44 -2.82 -4.66 -0.36
N THR A 45 -2.37 -5.56 0.50
CA THR A 45 -3.16 -6.26 1.51
C THR A 45 -2.40 -6.22 2.82
N ASP A 46 -3.13 -6.09 3.91
CA ASP A 46 -2.55 -6.14 5.26
C ASP A 46 -1.99 -7.53 5.60
N LEU A 47 -0.99 -7.60 6.47
CA LEU A 47 -0.44 -8.84 7.02
C LEU A 47 -0.53 -8.82 8.55
N PRO A 48 -0.91 -9.94 9.19
CA PRO A 48 -1.04 -10.01 10.63
C PRO A 48 0.18 -9.47 11.39
N ALA A 49 -0.06 -8.52 12.29
CA ALA A 49 0.95 -8.04 13.22
C ALA A 49 1.55 -9.19 14.03
N ALA A 50 2.86 -9.14 14.27
CA ALA A 50 3.56 -10.17 15.04
C ALA A 50 3.13 -10.23 16.52
N SER A 51 2.48 -9.18 17.03
CA SER A 51 2.00 -9.10 18.41
C SER A 51 0.77 -8.20 18.52
N GLY A 52 -0.26 -8.66 19.23
CA GLY A 52 -1.42 -7.83 19.60
C GLY A 52 -2.68 -8.10 18.79
N ALA A 53 -3.64 -7.19 18.92
CA ALA A 53 -4.83 -7.13 18.08
C ALA A 53 -4.52 -6.27 16.85
N ASP A 54 -4.93 -6.75 15.68
CA ASP A 54 -4.60 -6.22 14.37
C ASP A 54 -5.83 -6.34 13.48
N ASP A 55 -6.30 -5.23 12.93
CA ASP A 55 -7.43 -5.19 12.01
C ASP A 55 -6.92 -5.25 10.57
N LEU A 56 -6.95 -6.45 9.97
CA LEU A 56 -6.51 -6.72 8.60
C LEU A 56 -7.24 -5.92 7.49
N ALA A 57 -8.21 -5.10 7.86
CA ALA A 57 -8.86 -4.14 6.99
C ALA A 57 -8.27 -2.72 7.08
N VAL A 58 -7.25 -2.47 7.90
CA VAL A 58 -6.72 -1.12 8.16
C VAL A 58 -5.21 -1.13 8.30
N LEU A 59 -4.52 -0.55 7.31
CA LEU A 59 -3.08 -0.33 7.43
C LEU A 59 -2.78 0.80 8.44
N GLY A 60 -1.79 0.59 9.30
CA GLY A 60 -1.29 1.55 10.27
C GLY A 60 -2.16 1.67 11.54
N ASP A 61 -3.03 0.69 11.81
CA ASP A 61 -3.70 0.55 13.11
C ASP A 61 -2.76 -0.01 14.19
N SER A 62 -1.72 -0.75 13.78
CA SER A 62 -0.69 -1.33 14.63
C SER A 62 0.70 -0.72 14.38
N PRO A 63 1.62 -0.71 15.38
CA PRO A 63 2.98 -0.22 15.18
C PRO A 63 3.82 -1.13 14.28
N ASN A 64 4.54 -0.54 13.33
CA ASN A 64 5.34 -1.25 12.32
C ASN A 64 4.52 -2.26 11.51
N ASP A 65 3.33 -1.84 11.15
CA ASP A 65 2.36 -2.64 10.44
C ASP A 65 2.89 -3.10 9.08
N ASN A 66 2.86 -4.40 8.83
CA ASN A 66 3.43 -5.02 7.64
C ASN A 66 2.34 -5.31 6.63
N MET A 67 2.66 -5.09 5.36
CA MET A 67 1.75 -5.38 4.27
C MET A 67 2.41 -6.24 3.20
N GLN A 68 1.56 -6.94 2.49
CA GLN A 68 1.91 -7.58 1.23
C GLN A 68 1.61 -6.63 0.08
N ALA A 69 2.57 -6.51 -0.84
CA ALA A 69 2.39 -5.82 -2.11
C ALA A 69 2.58 -6.81 -3.26
N VAL A 70 1.51 -7.05 -4.03
CA VAL A 70 1.56 -7.77 -5.30
C VAL A 70 1.71 -6.76 -6.42
N GLN A 71 2.81 -6.86 -7.17
CA GLN A 71 3.09 -5.97 -8.30
C GLN A 71 2.97 -6.75 -9.59
N ASN A 72 2.24 -6.22 -10.56
CA ASN A 72 2.20 -6.70 -11.93
C ASN A 72 2.68 -5.58 -12.86
N ILE A 73 3.90 -5.71 -13.37
CA ILE A 73 4.53 -4.74 -14.27
C ILE A 73 4.90 -5.49 -15.54
N ASN A 74 4.37 -5.08 -16.69
CA ASN A 74 4.62 -5.73 -17.98
C ASN A 74 4.42 -7.26 -17.91
N GLU A 75 3.29 -7.69 -17.33
CA GLU A 75 2.90 -9.10 -17.15
C GLU A 75 3.77 -9.91 -16.17
N ARG A 76 4.81 -9.30 -15.58
CA ARG A 76 5.62 -9.91 -14.54
C ARG A 76 5.00 -9.65 -13.17
N VAL A 77 4.53 -10.72 -12.54
CA VAL A 77 4.01 -10.69 -11.17
C VAL A 77 5.12 -10.92 -10.15
N THR A 78 5.23 -10.04 -9.16
CA THR A 78 6.16 -10.15 -8.02
C THR A 78 5.44 -9.82 -6.72
N THR A 79 5.61 -10.67 -5.71
CA THR A 79 5.01 -10.47 -4.37
C THR A 79 6.08 -10.07 -3.36
N PHE A 80 5.81 -9.05 -2.57
CA PHE A 80 6.63 -8.60 -1.46
C PHE A 80 5.83 -8.69 -0.16
N THR A 81 6.42 -9.21 0.91
CA THR A 81 5.78 -9.37 2.24
C THR A 81 6.54 -8.63 3.34
N ASN A 82 7.45 -7.74 2.96
CA ASN A 82 8.36 -7.01 3.85
C ASN A 82 8.25 -5.50 3.67
N ARG A 83 7.04 -5.03 3.35
CA ARG A 83 6.72 -3.61 3.23
C ARG A 83 6.04 -3.20 4.52
N GLU A 84 6.55 -2.15 5.14
CA GLU A 84 5.97 -1.62 6.37
C GLU A 84 5.23 -0.33 6.03
N TYR A 85 4.00 -0.17 6.54
CA TYR A 85 3.21 1.04 6.37
C TYR A 85 3.87 2.22 7.09
N VAL A 86 3.95 3.36 6.41
CA VAL A 86 4.49 4.61 6.97
C VAL A 86 3.42 5.68 7.09
N GLY A 87 2.47 5.69 6.14
CA GLY A 87 1.44 6.72 6.09
C GLY A 87 0.74 6.74 4.74
N GLN A 88 -0.07 7.77 4.55
CA GLN A 88 -0.79 8.06 3.33
C GLN A 88 -0.59 9.51 2.92
N ILE A 89 -0.70 9.80 1.63
CA ILE A 89 -0.74 11.19 1.17
C ILE A 89 -2.19 11.71 1.24
N ALA A 90 -2.33 13.00 1.54
CA ALA A 90 -3.63 13.65 1.72
C ALA A 90 -4.59 13.40 0.53
N ASN A 91 -5.90 13.46 0.82
CA ASN A 91 -6.98 13.25 -0.16
C ASN A 91 -6.94 11.89 -0.87
N GLY A 92 -6.43 10.85 -0.20
CA GLY A 92 -6.38 9.50 -0.76
C GLY A 92 -5.44 9.35 -1.95
N GLY A 93 -4.44 10.23 -2.07
CA GLY A 93 -3.54 10.21 -3.22
C GLY A 93 -2.62 8.98 -3.28
N GLY A 94 -2.52 8.19 -2.20
CA GLY A 94 -1.64 7.02 -2.18
C GLY A 94 -1.19 6.58 -0.79
N VAL A 95 -0.59 5.39 -0.74
CA VAL A 95 -0.01 4.76 0.47
C VAL A 95 1.50 4.79 0.39
N VAL A 96 2.14 5.18 1.49
CA VAL A 96 3.59 5.19 1.64
C VAL A 96 4.03 3.98 2.46
N ALA A 97 5.01 3.27 1.93
CA ALA A 97 5.66 2.15 2.55
C ALA A 97 7.14 2.40 2.75
N ARG A 98 7.76 1.66 3.67
CA ARG A 98 9.20 1.50 3.74
C ARG A 98 9.61 0.05 3.64
N THR A 99 10.87 -0.16 3.27
CA THR A 99 11.50 -1.47 3.27
C THR A 99 12.97 -1.31 3.60
N PHE A 100 13.51 -2.19 4.45
CA PHE A 100 14.92 -2.12 4.82
C PHE A 100 15.80 -2.73 3.74
N SER A 101 16.78 -1.98 3.26
CA SER A 101 17.79 -2.45 2.31
C SER A 101 19.05 -2.86 3.07
N ILE A 102 19.30 -4.17 3.16
CA ILE A 102 20.51 -4.70 3.81
C ILE A 102 21.77 -4.19 3.11
N ALA A 103 21.77 -4.12 1.78
CA ALA A 103 22.92 -3.69 1.00
C ALA A 103 23.31 -2.22 1.25
N ARG A 104 22.36 -1.38 1.68
CA ARG A 104 22.58 0.05 1.95
C ARG A 104 22.53 0.41 3.42
N ASN A 105 22.12 -0.53 4.28
CA ASN A 105 21.89 -0.32 5.71
C ASN A 105 20.94 0.86 6.01
N GLU A 106 19.90 1.02 5.18
CA GLU A 106 18.94 2.12 5.28
C GLU A 106 17.54 1.67 4.81
N TYR A 107 16.52 2.44 5.18
CA TYR A 107 15.17 2.26 4.64
C TYR A 107 15.02 2.93 3.28
N SER A 108 14.44 2.21 2.33
CA SER A 108 13.93 2.78 1.08
C SER A 108 12.42 3.00 1.21
N TYR A 109 11.95 4.15 0.72
CA TYR A 109 10.55 4.55 0.83
C TYR A 109 9.87 4.51 -0.53
N LEU A 110 8.64 4.01 -0.55
CA LEU A 110 7.86 3.71 -1.74
C LEU A 110 6.50 4.36 -1.62
N LEU A 111 6.02 5.01 -2.68
CA LEU A 111 4.66 5.54 -2.77
C LEU A 111 3.88 4.75 -3.82
N TYR A 112 2.81 4.10 -3.38
CA TYR A 112 1.80 3.48 -4.22
C TYR A 112 0.68 4.50 -4.46
N SER A 113 0.42 4.86 -5.72
CA SER A 113 -0.50 5.96 -6.04
C SER A 113 -1.27 5.70 -7.34
N ASN A 114 -2.42 6.36 -7.47
CA ASN A 114 -3.16 6.47 -8.74
C ASN A 114 -2.91 7.80 -9.46
N GLN A 115 -2.16 8.71 -8.85
CA GLN A 115 -1.84 10.02 -9.40
C GLN A 115 -0.59 9.94 -10.27
N SER A 116 -0.58 10.65 -11.40
CA SER A 116 0.63 10.83 -12.20
C SER A 116 1.42 12.02 -11.65
N LEU A 117 2.46 11.71 -10.87
CA LEU A 117 3.37 12.68 -10.28
C LEU A 117 4.66 12.80 -11.12
N GLU A 118 5.19 14.02 -11.18
CA GLU A 118 6.51 14.28 -11.77
C GLU A 118 7.64 14.06 -10.74
N PRO A 119 8.89 13.83 -11.15
CA PRO A 119 10.03 13.73 -10.23
C PRO A 119 10.22 15.01 -9.44
N GLY A 120 10.56 14.91 -8.15
CA GLY A 120 10.68 16.05 -7.25
C GLY A 120 9.34 16.66 -6.82
N THR A 121 8.21 16.04 -7.15
CA THR A 121 6.89 16.51 -6.70
C THR A 121 6.82 16.38 -5.17
N PRO A 122 6.59 17.48 -4.44
CA PRO A 122 6.40 17.42 -2.99
C PRO A 122 5.14 16.65 -2.62
N VAL A 123 5.24 15.79 -1.63
CA VAL A 123 4.12 15.09 -1.02
C VAL A 123 4.06 15.39 0.48
N THR A 124 2.86 15.43 1.03
CA THR A 124 2.65 15.53 2.48
C THR A 124 2.14 14.20 2.97
N ILE A 125 2.95 13.54 3.81
CA ILE A 125 2.64 12.23 4.38
C ILE A 125 1.95 12.43 5.73
N SER A 126 0.78 11.83 5.89
CA SER A 126 0.07 11.71 7.16
C SER A 126 0.23 10.29 7.68
N SER A 127 0.55 10.12 8.96
CA SER A 127 0.60 8.81 9.62
C SER A 127 -0.78 8.29 10.05
N ALA A 128 -1.87 8.88 9.56
CA ALA A 128 -3.22 8.42 9.86
C ALA A 128 -3.48 7.04 9.24
N PRO A 129 -4.21 6.14 9.92
CA PRO A 129 -4.54 4.81 9.39
C PRO A 129 -5.24 4.86 8.04
N PHE A 130 -5.04 3.82 7.22
CA PHE A 130 -5.59 3.70 5.87
C PHE A 130 -6.47 2.46 5.73
N ALA A 131 -7.77 2.66 5.50
CA ALA A 131 -8.71 1.56 5.32
C ALA A 131 -8.51 0.85 3.97
N LEU A 132 -8.45 -0.47 4.03
CA LEU A 132 -8.55 -1.37 2.88
C LEU A 132 -10.02 -1.80 2.71
N CYS A 133 -10.47 -1.85 1.46
CA CYS A 133 -11.84 -2.20 1.15
C CYS A 133 -11.91 -3.57 0.45
N PHE A 134 -13.03 -4.26 0.59
CA PHE A 134 -13.36 -5.33 -0.35
C PHE A 134 -13.75 -4.72 -1.70
N ALA A 135 -13.26 -5.30 -2.78
CA ALA A 135 -13.74 -4.94 -4.10
C ALA A 135 -15.20 -5.41 -4.28
N SER A 136 -15.98 -4.69 -5.09
CA SER A 136 -17.29 -5.21 -5.51
C SER A 136 -17.13 -6.58 -6.18
N GLY A 137 -18.08 -7.47 -5.90
CA GLY A 137 -18.07 -8.86 -6.36
C GLY A 137 -17.24 -9.81 -5.49
N THR A 138 -16.48 -9.30 -4.51
CA THR A 138 -15.82 -10.14 -3.50
C THR A 138 -16.86 -11.03 -2.82
N ARG A 139 -16.66 -12.34 -2.87
CA ARG A 139 -17.52 -13.34 -2.22
C ARG A 139 -17.05 -13.59 -0.80
N ILE A 140 -17.92 -13.30 0.17
CA ILE A 140 -17.73 -13.59 1.58
C ILE A 140 -18.48 -14.87 1.91
N LEU A 141 -17.77 -15.83 2.50
CA LEU A 141 -18.39 -17.07 2.98
C LEU A 141 -19.17 -16.77 4.27
N THR A 142 -20.49 -16.96 4.23
CA THR A 142 -21.38 -16.81 5.39
C THR A 142 -21.94 -18.17 5.80
N SER A 143 -22.64 -18.23 6.94
CA SER A 143 -23.41 -19.43 7.34
C SER A 143 -24.52 -19.82 6.34
N ARG A 144 -24.86 -18.93 5.39
CA ARG A 144 -25.87 -19.14 4.34
C ARG A 144 -25.25 -19.40 2.95
N GLY A 145 -23.92 -19.52 2.87
CA GLY A 145 -23.18 -19.67 1.62
C GLY A 145 -22.39 -18.42 1.22
N GLU A 146 -21.83 -18.43 0.02
CA GLU A 146 -21.03 -17.31 -0.52
C GLU A 146 -21.91 -16.16 -1.03
N VAL A 147 -21.80 -15.00 -0.38
CA VAL A 147 -22.56 -13.79 -0.73
C VAL A 147 -21.59 -12.71 -1.19
N ALA A 148 -21.93 -11.98 -2.25
CA ALA A 148 -21.12 -10.84 -2.67
C ALA A 148 -21.14 -9.76 -1.58
N VAL A 149 -20.02 -9.07 -1.34
CA VAL A 149 -19.86 -8.13 -0.23
C VAL A 149 -20.91 -7.00 -0.28
N GLU A 150 -21.27 -6.53 -1.48
CA GLU A 150 -22.31 -5.53 -1.72
C GLU A 150 -23.74 -6.01 -1.42
N HIS A 151 -23.93 -7.31 -1.17
CA HIS A 151 -25.22 -7.92 -0.85
C HIS A 151 -25.27 -8.44 0.61
N LEU A 152 -24.26 -8.14 1.42
CA LEU A 152 -24.31 -8.40 2.86
C LEU A 152 -25.25 -7.40 3.53
N GLN A 153 -26.24 -7.90 4.27
CA GLN A 153 -27.21 -7.13 5.06
C GLN A 153 -27.22 -7.62 6.50
#